data_AF-A0A256GTY7-F1
#
_entry.id   AF-A0A256GTY7-F1
#
_cell.length_a   1.000
_cell.length_b   1.000
_cell.length_c   1.000
_cell.angle_alpha   90.00
_cell.angle_beta   90.00
_cell.angle_gamma   90.00
#
_symmetry.space_group_name_H-M   'P 1'
#
loop_
_entity.id
_entity.type
_entity.pdbx_description
1 polymer ?
#
loop_
_entity_poly.entity_id
_entity_poly.type
_entity_poly.pdbx_seq_one_letter_code
_entity_poly.pdbx_strand_id
1 'polypeptide(L)'
;MHWLQAIFQQAPEIALFLSLAGGYAIGKIHFGKFQLGGVAGSLLVAVIISQVGVQIDNGVKALLFALFIYAVGFESGPQFFRSLGRQSLREIAMAAVLAISGLATVVIMARIFGLDKGLAAGIAAGGLTQSAIIGTASSAISKLGLAADEVQRLQANVAVGYAVTYIFGSFGAIIVCVNLLPKFAAKN
;
A
#
# COMPACT_ATOMS: atom_id res chain seq x y z
N MET A 1 7.81 8.70 -28.62
CA MET A 1 7.69 9.01 -27.18
C MET A 1 6.96 10.33 -26.88
N HIS A 2 7.04 11.37 -27.74
CA HIS A 2 6.33 12.64 -27.53
C HIS A 2 4.79 12.56 -27.53
N TRP A 3 4.20 11.68 -28.35
CA TRP A 3 2.73 11.59 -28.46
C TRP A 3 2.06 11.02 -27.20
N LEU A 4 2.70 10.06 -26.52
CA LEU A 4 2.24 9.50 -25.24
C LEU A 4 2.30 10.55 -24.12
N GLN A 5 3.38 11.34 -24.08
CA GLN A 5 3.51 12.44 -23.12
C GLN A 5 2.43 13.51 -23.34
N ALA A 6 2.11 13.84 -24.59
CA ALA A 6 1.05 14.80 -24.91
C ALA A 6 -0.35 14.34 -24.46
N ILE A 7 -0.67 13.05 -24.62
CA ILE A 7 -1.94 12.48 -24.13
C ILE A 7 -2.02 12.50 -22.61
N PHE A 8 -0.94 12.12 -21.91
CA PHE A 8 -0.92 12.13 -20.45
C PHE A 8 -0.92 13.54 -19.84
N GLN A 9 -0.43 14.55 -20.57
CA GLN A 9 -0.55 15.95 -20.17
C GLN A 9 -1.98 16.50 -20.33
N GLN A 10 -2.76 15.96 -21.27
CA GLN A 10 -4.16 16.36 -21.48
C GLN A 10 -5.14 15.64 -20.55
N ALA A 11 -4.87 14.39 -20.19
CA ALA A 11 -5.73 13.58 -19.33
C ALA A 11 -4.89 12.61 -18.46
N PRO A 12 -4.32 13.09 -17.32
CA PRO A 12 -3.51 12.27 -16.43
C PRO A 12 -4.28 11.08 -15.82
N GLU A 13 -5.61 11.12 -15.82
CA GLU A 13 -6.49 10.03 -15.37
C GLU A 13 -6.37 8.79 -16.25
N ILE A 14 -6.01 8.95 -17.54
CA ILE A 14 -5.78 7.81 -18.43
C ILE A 14 -4.66 6.91 -17.90
N ALA A 15 -3.63 7.48 -17.26
CA ALA A 15 -2.56 6.69 -16.66
C ALA A 15 -3.06 5.84 -15.48
N LEU A 16 -4.01 6.36 -14.68
CA LEU A 16 -4.65 5.60 -13.60
C LEU A 16 -5.45 4.42 -14.18
N PHE A 17 -6.29 4.68 -15.18
CA PHE A 17 -7.10 3.63 -15.81
C PHE A 17 -6.24 2.59 -16.53
N LEU A 18 -5.17 2.99 -17.22
CA LEU A 18 -4.23 2.06 -17.85
C LEU A 18 -3.48 1.21 -16.82
N SER A 19 -3.09 1.81 -15.69
CA SER A 19 -2.46 1.08 -14.58
C SER A 19 -3.39 0.01 -14.03
N LEU A 20 -4.66 0.36 -13.79
CA LEU A 20 -5.70 -0.57 -13.33
C LEU A 20 -6.00 -1.65 -14.37
N ALA A 21 -6.33 -1.28 -15.61
CA ALA A 21 -6.74 -2.22 -16.64
C ALA A 21 -5.60 -3.16 -17.02
N GLY A 22 -4.42 -2.61 -17.33
CA GLY A 22 -3.24 -3.38 -17.70
C GLY A 22 -2.72 -4.23 -16.54
N GLY A 23 -2.66 -3.66 -15.34
CA GLY A 23 -2.17 -4.38 -14.17
C GLY A 23 -3.14 -5.45 -13.65
N TYR A 24 -4.44 -5.24 -13.75
CA TYR A 24 -5.42 -6.28 -13.45
C TYR A 24 -5.39 -7.41 -14.49
N ALA A 25 -5.22 -7.08 -15.77
CA ALA A 25 -5.04 -8.08 -16.83
C ALA A 25 -3.78 -8.93 -16.59
N ILE A 26 -2.64 -8.29 -16.32
CA ILE A 26 -1.37 -8.98 -15.99
C ILE A 26 -1.49 -9.77 -14.68
N GLY A 27 -2.12 -9.18 -13.66
CA GLY A 27 -2.32 -9.81 -12.35
C GLY A 27 -3.22 -11.05 -12.39
N LYS A 28 -4.04 -11.20 -13.44
CA LYS A 28 -4.86 -12.39 -13.70
C LYS A 28 -4.16 -13.50 -14.48
N ILE A 29 -2.97 -13.23 -15.04
CA ILE A 29 -2.20 -14.25 -15.74
C ILE A 29 -1.72 -15.27 -14.70
N HIS A 30 -2.04 -16.53 -14.95
CA HIS A 30 -1.62 -17.64 -14.11
C HIS A 30 -0.27 -18.16 -14.58
N PHE A 31 0.71 -18.16 -13.69
CA PHE A 31 1.99 -18.84 -13.89
C PHE A 31 1.93 -20.18 -13.16
N GLY A 32 1.31 -21.18 -13.78
CA GLY A 32 1.04 -22.48 -13.15
C GLY A 32 0.05 -22.35 -11.99
N LYS A 33 0.47 -22.69 -10.76
CA LYS A 33 -0.35 -22.53 -9.54
C LYS A 33 -0.31 -21.11 -8.95
N PHE A 34 0.50 -20.23 -9.53
CA PHE A 34 0.74 -18.89 -9.01
C PHE A 34 -0.09 -17.86 -9.76
N GLN A 35 -0.73 -16.96 -9.02
CA GLN A 35 -1.38 -15.78 -9.55
C GLN A 35 -0.89 -14.56 -8.78
N LEU A 36 -0.45 -13.53 -9.51
CA LEU A 36 0.11 -12.32 -8.91
C LEU A 36 -0.95 -11.49 -8.17
N GLY A 37 -2.20 -11.51 -8.68
CA GLY A 37 -3.34 -10.81 -8.11
C GLY A 37 -3.51 -9.42 -8.70
N GLY A 38 -4.77 -8.97 -8.79
CA GLY A 38 -5.11 -7.71 -9.47
C GLY A 38 -4.48 -6.47 -8.83
N VAL A 39 -4.38 -6.44 -7.50
CA VAL A 39 -3.80 -5.30 -6.76
C VAL A 39 -2.30 -5.20 -7.02
N ALA A 40 -1.55 -6.28 -6.78
CA ALA A 40 -0.11 -6.33 -7.03
C ALA A 40 0.23 -6.01 -8.49
N GLY A 41 -0.56 -6.53 -9.45
CA GLY A 41 -0.33 -6.26 -10.87
C GLY A 41 -0.59 -4.80 -11.23
N SER A 42 -1.65 -4.20 -10.69
CA SER A 42 -1.96 -2.77 -10.84
C SER A 42 -0.84 -1.88 -10.30
N LEU A 43 -0.24 -2.25 -9.16
CA LEU A 43 0.87 -1.52 -8.56
C LEU A 43 2.15 -1.61 -9.41
N LEU A 44 2.49 -2.79 -9.92
CA LEU A 44 3.65 -2.95 -10.80
C LEU A 44 3.51 -2.13 -12.08
N VAL A 45 2.35 -2.18 -12.73
CA VAL A 45 2.10 -1.39 -13.95
C VAL A 45 2.11 0.10 -13.63
N ALA A 46 1.54 0.53 -12.51
CA ALA A 46 1.60 1.92 -12.07
C ALA A 46 3.04 2.42 -11.89
N VAL A 47 3.93 1.61 -11.29
CA VAL A 47 5.36 1.95 -11.16
C VAL A 47 6.03 2.09 -12.52
N ILE A 48 5.72 1.19 -13.48
CA ILE A 48 6.27 1.26 -14.85
C ILE A 48 5.77 2.53 -15.56
N ILE A 49 4.47 2.83 -15.50
CA ILE A 49 3.90 4.03 -16.14
C ILE A 49 4.44 5.30 -15.48
N SER A 50 4.69 5.28 -14.17
CA SER A 50 5.28 6.41 -13.45
C SER A 50 6.67 6.81 -13.96
N GLN A 51 7.43 5.89 -14.58
CA GLN A 51 8.74 6.21 -15.18
C GLN A 51 8.63 7.11 -16.41
N VAL A 52 7.45 7.17 -17.05
CA VAL A 52 7.19 8.02 -18.22
C VAL A 52 6.97 9.50 -17.81
N GLY A 53 6.97 9.79 -16.51
CA GLY A 53 6.85 11.15 -15.98
C GLY A 53 5.41 11.66 -15.90
N VAL A 54 4.42 10.77 -15.84
CA VAL A 54 3.03 11.18 -15.63
C VAL A 54 2.88 11.74 -14.22
N GLN A 55 2.50 13.00 -14.12
CA GLN A 55 2.17 13.63 -12.85
C GLN A 55 0.65 13.68 -12.69
N ILE A 56 0.18 13.11 -11.60
CA ILE A 56 -1.22 13.20 -11.19
C ILE A 56 -1.33 14.36 -10.21
N ASP A 57 -2.36 15.19 -10.40
CA ASP A 57 -2.63 16.31 -9.53
C ASP A 57 -2.86 15.86 -8.07
N ASN A 58 -2.34 16.65 -7.12
CA ASN A 58 -2.45 16.34 -5.70
C ASN A 58 -3.91 16.35 -5.22
N GLY A 59 -4.78 17.15 -5.83
CA GLY A 59 -6.22 17.17 -5.57
C GLY A 59 -6.89 15.86 -5.95
N VAL A 60 -6.55 15.28 -7.11
CA VAL A 60 -7.06 13.95 -7.51
C VAL A 60 -6.61 12.87 -6.53
N LYS A 61 -5.33 12.88 -6.14
CA LYS A 61 -4.80 11.95 -5.13
C LYS A 61 -5.54 12.06 -3.80
N ALA A 62 -5.77 13.29 -3.32
CA ALA A 62 -6.47 13.54 -2.07
C ALA A 62 -7.94 13.11 -2.13
N LEU A 63 -8.63 13.37 -3.25
CA LEU A 63 -10.02 12.97 -3.47
C LEU A 63 -10.15 11.44 -3.46
N LEU A 64 -9.32 10.73 -4.22
CA LEU A 64 -9.32 9.26 -4.27
C LEU A 64 -9.02 8.64 -2.90
N PHE A 65 -8.08 9.22 -2.15
CA PHE A 65 -7.79 8.77 -0.79
C PHE A 65 -8.95 9.05 0.18
N ALA A 66 -9.60 10.20 0.07
CA ALA A 66 -10.78 10.53 0.88
C ALA A 66 -11.94 9.56 0.61
N LEU A 67 -12.21 9.25 -0.66
CA LEU A 67 -13.20 8.25 -1.06
C LEU A 67 -12.84 6.85 -0.52
N PHE A 68 -11.56 6.47 -0.56
CA PHE A 68 -11.07 5.21 0.01
C PHE A 68 -11.32 5.14 1.53
N ILE A 69 -10.91 6.15 2.31
CA ILE A 69 -11.14 6.17 3.77
C ILE A 69 -12.63 6.23 4.11
N TYR A 70 -13.42 6.96 3.33
CA TYR A 70 -14.88 6.99 3.47
C TYR A 70 -15.48 5.59 3.26
N ALA A 71 -15.13 4.90 2.17
CA ALA A 71 -15.63 3.56 1.87
C ALA A 71 -15.25 2.55 2.96
N VAL A 72 -13.96 2.54 3.36
CA VAL A 72 -13.48 1.67 4.45
C VAL A 72 -14.22 1.96 5.75
N GLY A 73 -14.43 3.24 6.09
CA GLY A 73 -15.16 3.65 7.29
C GLY A 73 -16.64 3.29 7.24
N PHE A 74 -17.29 3.45 6.10
CA PHE A 74 -18.70 3.12 5.89
C PHE A 74 -18.94 1.60 5.99
N GLU A 75 -18.09 0.80 5.36
CA GLU A 75 -18.16 -0.67 5.41
C GLU A 75 -17.82 -1.22 6.80
N SER A 76 -16.73 -0.72 7.40
CA SER A 76 -16.24 -1.24 8.68
C SER A 76 -16.97 -0.68 9.90
N GLY A 77 -17.64 0.47 9.78
CA GLY A 77 -18.27 1.19 10.90
C GLY A 77 -19.30 0.36 11.67
N PRO A 78 -20.36 -0.15 11.03
CA PRO A 78 -21.36 -0.97 11.72
C PRO A 78 -20.78 -2.25 12.34
N GLN A 79 -19.73 -2.82 11.72
CA GLN A 79 -19.06 -4.02 12.23
C GLN A 79 -18.18 -3.71 13.45
N PHE A 80 -17.50 -2.57 13.45
CA PHE A 80 -16.76 -2.05 14.60
C PHE A 80 -17.70 -1.87 15.80
N PHE A 81 -18.83 -1.18 15.64
CA PHE A 81 -19.78 -0.99 16.75
C PHE A 81 -20.41 -2.30 17.23
N ARG A 82 -20.71 -3.24 16.33
CA ARG A 82 -21.20 -4.58 16.70
C ARG A 82 -20.16 -5.41 17.45
N SER A 83 -18.87 -5.19 17.17
CA SER A 83 -17.78 -5.88 17.87
C SER A 83 -17.48 -5.31 19.25
N LEU A 84 -17.99 -4.12 19.61
CA LEU A 84 -17.74 -3.51 20.93
C LEU A 84 -18.37 -4.35 22.05
N GLY A 85 -17.52 -5.05 22.81
CA GLY A 85 -17.92 -5.89 23.94
C GLY A 85 -16.70 -6.36 24.74
N ARG A 86 -16.91 -7.10 25.82
CA ARG A 86 -15.78 -7.58 26.66
C ARG A 86 -14.81 -8.50 25.90
N GLN A 87 -15.28 -9.18 24.85
CA GLN A 87 -14.44 -10.02 23.99
C GLN A 87 -13.54 -9.20 23.04
N SER A 88 -13.94 -7.98 22.63
CA SER A 88 -13.10 -7.15 21.75
C SER A 88 -11.91 -6.53 22.45
N LEU A 89 -11.85 -6.50 23.78
CA LEU A 89 -10.64 -6.11 24.51
C LEU A 89 -9.44 -6.97 24.12
N ARG A 90 -9.65 -8.28 23.90
CA ARG A 90 -8.60 -9.18 23.44
C ARG A 90 -8.18 -8.86 22.02
N GLU A 91 -9.12 -8.59 21.12
CA GLU A 91 -8.85 -8.25 19.73
C GLU A 91 -8.11 -6.91 19.61
N ILE A 92 -8.54 -5.90 20.38
CA ILE A 92 -7.87 -4.60 20.49
C ILE A 92 -6.45 -4.77 21.02
N ALA A 93 -6.26 -5.61 22.04
CA ALA A 93 -4.92 -5.90 22.56
C ALA A 93 -4.03 -6.56 21.51
N MET A 94 -4.53 -7.55 20.75
CA MET A 94 -3.76 -8.16 19.66
C MET A 94 -3.46 -7.17 18.54
N ALA A 95 -4.42 -6.33 18.16
CA ALA A 95 -4.22 -5.28 17.16
C ALA A 95 -3.16 -4.27 17.62
N ALA A 96 -3.17 -3.88 18.90
CA ALA A 96 -2.16 -3.00 19.47
C ALA A 96 -0.77 -3.67 19.47
N VAL A 97 -0.66 -4.95 19.86
CA VAL A 97 0.60 -5.70 19.80
C VAL A 97 1.12 -5.77 18.36
N LEU A 98 0.27 -6.08 17.38
CA LEU A 98 0.64 -6.11 15.97
C LEU A 98 1.10 -4.73 15.48
N ALA A 99 0.37 -3.67 15.83
CA ALA A 99 0.71 -2.30 15.43
C ALA A 99 2.04 -1.85 16.03
N ILE A 100 2.27 -2.09 17.32
CA ILE A 100 3.50 -1.72 18.03
C ILE A 100 4.69 -2.54 17.51
N SER A 101 4.53 -3.85 17.35
CA SER A 101 5.60 -4.72 16.84
C SER A 101 5.94 -4.40 15.38
N GLY A 102 4.93 -4.15 14.54
CA GLY A 102 5.12 -3.71 13.16
C GLY A 102 5.83 -2.36 13.09
N LEU A 103 5.38 -1.37 13.88
CA LEU A 103 6.03 -0.06 13.96
C LEU A 103 7.48 -0.17 14.43
N ALA A 104 7.74 -0.92 15.51
CA ALA A 104 9.08 -1.13 16.03
C ALA A 104 9.98 -1.77 14.96
N THR A 105 9.49 -2.80 14.28
CA THR A 105 10.22 -3.47 13.19
C THR A 105 10.58 -2.49 12.08
N VAL A 106 9.62 -1.70 11.59
CA VAL A 106 9.85 -0.72 10.52
C VAL A 106 10.86 0.34 10.97
N VAL A 107 10.73 0.87 12.19
CA VAL A 107 11.63 1.93 12.70
C VAL A 107 13.05 1.41 12.86
N ILE A 108 13.22 0.20 13.42
CA ILE A 108 14.55 -0.42 13.60
C ILE A 108 15.17 -0.67 12.22
N MET A 109 14.45 -1.28 11.29
CA MET A 109 14.95 -1.55 9.95
C MET A 109 15.27 -0.25 9.20
N ALA A 110 14.43 0.78 9.30
CA ALA A 110 14.69 2.08 8.69
C ALA A 110 15.98 2.72 9.22
N ARG A 111 16.28 2.56 10.50
CA ARG A 111 17.54 3.05 11.10
C ARG A 111 18.75 2.24 10.64
N ILE A 112 18.66 0.91 10.59
CA ILE A 112 19.76 0.04 10.18
C ILE A 112 20.11 0.26 8.71
N PHE A 113 19.10 0.37 7.84
CA PHE A 113 19.29 0.48 6.39
C PHE A 113 19.30 1.93 5.88
N GLY A 114 19.18 2.93 6.76
CA GLY A 114 19.22 4.35 6.39
C GLY A 114 18.05 4.79 5.49
N LEU A 115 16.87 4.22 5.68
CA LEU A 115 15.69 4.51 4.84
C LEU A 115 15.11 5.90 5.17
N ASP A 116 14.69 6.63 4.14
CA ASP A 116 13.94 7.87 4.33
C ASP A 116 12.53 7.60 4.88
N LYS A 117 11.90 8.66 5.43
CA LYS A 117 10.58 8.58 6.05
C LYS A 117 9.49 8.09 5.08
N GLY A 118 9.61 8.44 3.79
CA GLY A 118 8.69 8.03 2.75
C GLY A 118 8.82 6.54 2.45
N LEU A 119 10.04 6.07 2.16
CA LEU A 119 10.29 4.64 1.92
C LEU A 119 9.92 3.78 3.12
N ALA A 120 10.28 4.19 4.34
CA ALA A 120 9.95 3.46 5.57
C ALA A 120 8.42 3.30 5.75
N ALA A 121 7.66 4.39 5.53
CA ALA A 121 6.21 4.33 5.57
C ALA A 121 5.60 3.50 4.43
N GLY A 122 6.19 3.55 3.23
CA GLY A 122 5.78 2.72 2.10
C GLY A 122 5.99 1.23 2.36
N ILE A 123 7.14 0.85 2.91
CA ILE A 123 7.45 -0.53 3.30
C ILE A 123 6.52 -1.01 4.41
N ALA A 124 6.19 -0.16 5.38
CA ALA A 124 5.18 -0.47 6.38
C ALA A 124 3.82 -0.75 5.73
N ALA A 125 3.40 0.11 4.80
CA ALA A 125 2.13 -0.04 4.09
C ALA A 125 2.07 -1.35 3.28
N GLY A 126 3.11 -1.65 2.50
CA GLY A 126 3.10 -2.81 1.60
C GLY A 126 3.38 -4.11 2.35
N GLY A 127 4.39 -4.13 3.23
CA GLY A 127 4.76 -5.30 4.02
C GLY A 127 3.67 -5.73 4.99
N LEU A 128 2.96 -4.79 5.62
CA LEU A 128 1.80 -5.09 6.48
C LEU A 128 0.49 -5.18 5.68
N THR A 129 0.53 -5.01 4.36
CA THR A 129 -0.65 -4.99 3.47
C THR A 129 -1.71 -3.97 3.90
N GLN A 130 -1.30 -2.89 4.57
CA GLN A 130 -2.16 -1.87 5.15
C GLN A 130 -2.12 -0.59 4.31
N SER A 131 -2.95 -0.55 3.26
CA SER A 131 -2.99 0.55 2.28
C SER A 131 -3.35 1.91 2.89
N ALA A 132 -4.08 1.93 4.03
CA ALA A 132 -4.42 3.15 4.75
C ALA A 132 -3.19 3.94 5.26
N ILE A 133 -2.04 3.26 5.44
CA ILE A 133 -0.78 3.91 5.82
C ILE A 133 -0.34 4.90 4.75
N ILE A 134 -0.61 4.67 3.46
CA ILE A 134 -0.13 5.53 2.36
C ILE A 134 -0.63 6.96 2.52
N GLY A 135 -1.93 7.14 2.73
CA GLY A 135 -2.49 8.49 2.81
C GLY A 135 -2.33 9.14 4.17
N THR A 136 -2.30 8.37 5.27
CA THR A 136 -1.95 8.91 6.60
C THR A 136 -0.48 9.36 6.63
N ALA A 137 0.44 8.58 6.08
CA ALA A 137 1.84 8.96 5.92
C ALA A 137 1.99 10.17 4.98
N SER A 138 1.31 10.19 3.83
CA SER A 138 1.35 11.33 2.91
C SER A 138 0.87 12.62 3.59
N SER A 139 -0.21 12.54 4.36
CA SER A 139 -0.76 13.66 5.12
C SER A 139 0.18 14.13 6.23
N ALA A 140 0.85 13.21 6.91
CA ALA A 140 1.86 13.53 7.93
C ALA A 140 3.10 14.19 7.30
N ILE A 141 3.56 13.68 6.14
CA ILE A 141 4.69 14.23 5.39
C ILE A 141 4.40 15.69 4.96
N SER A 142 3.19 15.98 4.47
CA SER A 142 2.78 17.34 4.11
C SER A 142 2.83 18.34 5.27
N LYS A 143 2.79 17.85 6.52
CA LYS A 143 2.83 18.67 7.74
C LYS A 143 4.23 18.84 8.33
N LEU A 144 5.27 18.30 7.70
CA LEU A 144 6.65 18.38 8.20
C LEU A 144 7.31 19.76 8.00
N GLY A 145 6.67 20.69 7.29
CA GLY A 145 7.25 22.01 6.99
C GLY A 145 8.46 21.96 6.05
N LEU A 146 8.57 20.90 5.26
CA LEU A 146 9.63 20.73 4.26
C LEU A 146 9.28 21.50 2.97
N ALA A 147 10.30 21.72 2.13
CA ALA A 147 10.09 22.27 0.79
C ALA A 147 9.18 21.37 -0.06
N ALA A 148 8.42 21.97 -0.98
CA ALA A 148 7.37 21.27 -1.72
C ALA A 148 7.89 20.11 -2.58
N ASP A 149 9.08 20.27 -3.16
CA ASP A 149 9.82 19.26 -3.92
C ASP A 149 10.19 18.05 -3.03
N GLU A 150 10.65 18.31 -1.80
CA GLU A 150 11.01 17.26 -0.85
C GLU A 150 9.77 16.51 -0.32
N VAL A 151 8.66 17.22 -0.07
CA VAL A 151 7.37 16.61 0.25
C VAL A 151 6.91 15.68 -0.88
N GLN A 152 6.99 16.15 -2.12
CA GLN A 152 6.60 15.36 -3.29
C GLN A 152 7.48 14.12 -3.45
N ARG A 153 8.80 14.26 -3.25
CA ARG A 153 9.77 13.16 -3.28
C ARG A 153 9.44 12.09 -2.21
N LEU A 154 9.24 12.51 -0.96
CA LEU A 154 8.91 11.58 0.13
C LEU A 154 7.57 10.88 -0.11
N GLN A 155 6.55 11.59 -0.59
CA GLN A 155 5.27 10.98 -0.93
C GLN A 155 5.35 10.00 -2.11
N ALA A 156 6.19 10.28 -3.10
CA ALA A 156 6.48 9.34 -4.19
C ALA A 156 7.17 8.08 -3.64
N ASN A 157 8.13 8.25 -2.73
CA ASN A 157 8.82 7.15 -2.06
C ASN A 157 7.86 6.25 -1.25
N VAL A 158 6.81 6.82 -0.63
CA VAL A 158 5.75 6.01 0.02
C VAL A 158 5.08 5.09 -0.99
N ALA A 159 4.69 5.61 -2.16
CA ALA A 159 4.02 4.84 -3.20
C ALA A 159 4.93 3.74 -3.78
N VAL A 160 6.22 4.05 -4.00
CA VAL A 160 7.22 3.09 -4.48
C VAL A 160 7.44 1.98 -3.46
N GLY A 161 7.69 2.34 -2.19
CA GLY A 161 7.88 1.37 -1.11
C GLY A 161 6.68 0.43 -0.96
N TYR A 162 5.47 0.97 -1.04
CA TYR A 162 4.23 0.19 -1.02
C TYR A 162 4.15 -0.78 -2.20
N ALA A 163 4.31 -0.29 -3.43
CA ALA A 163 4.18 -1.10 -4.64
C ALA A 163 5.15 -2.29 -4.66
N VAL A 164 6.41 -2.07 -4.25
CA VAL A 164 7.44 -3.12 -4.23
C VAL A 164 7.17 -4.14 -3.12
N THR A 165 6.81 -3.67 -1.91
CA THR A 165 6.68 -4.56 -0.75
C THR A 165 5.33 -5.24 -0.61
N TYR A 166 4.28 -4.72 -1.25
CA TYR A 166 2.93 -5.32 -1.21
C TYR A 166 2.90 -6.78 -1.69
N ILE A 167 3.69 -7.06 -2.74
CA ILE A 167 3.87 -8.41 -3.29
C ILE A 167 4.41 -9.33 -2.20
N PHE A 168 5.49 -8.94 -1.52
CA PHE A 168 6.11 -9.73 -0.47
C PHE A 168 5.23 -9.85 0.78
N GLY A 169 4.48 -8.80 1.14
CA GLY A 169 3.50 -8.87 2.23
C GLY A 169 2.41 -9.91 1.96
N SER A 170 1.85 -9.87 0.76
CA SER A 170 0.79 -10.79 0.32
C SER A 170 1.31 -12.23 0.19
N PHE A 171 2.44 -12.44 -0.50
CA PHE A 171 3.02 -13.77 -0.66
C PHE A 171 3.61 -14.33 0.63
N GLY A 172 4.24 -13.49 1.45
CA GLY A 172 4.77 -13.88 2.75
C GLY A 172 3.67 -14.43 3.65
N ALA A 173 2.53 -13.72 3.74
CA ALA A 173 1.38 -14.21 4.49
C ALA A 173 0.85 -15.54 3.95
N ILE A 174 0.72 -15.71 2.64
CA ILE A 174 0.28 -16.97 2.03
C ILE A 174 1.25 -18.11 2.35
N ILE A 175 2.56 -17.91 2.16
CA ILE A 175 3.57 -18.94 2.39
C ILE A 175 3.59 -19.34 3.87
N VAL A 176 3.57 -18.36 4.77
CA VAL A 176 3.60 -18.61 6.22
C VAL A 176 2.32 -19.31 6.66
N CYS A 177 1.14 -18.79 6.30
CA CYS A 177 -0.14 -19.29 6.79
C CYS A 177 -0.58 -20.60 6.13
N VAL A 178 -0.24 -20.83 4.86
CA VAL A 178 -0.69 -22.02 4.11
C VAL A 178 0.36 -23.13 4.09
N ASN A 179 1.66 -22.80 4.03
CA ASN A 179 2.70 -23.81 3.87
C ASN A 179 3.49 -24.11 5.15
N LEU A 180 3.76 -23.10 5.98
CA LEU A 180 4.58 -23.26 7.19
C LEU A 180 3.73 -23.60 8.41
N LEU A 181 2.75 -22.76 8.76
CA LEU A 181 1.92 -22.92 9.96
C LEU A 181 1.24 -24.29 10.04
N PRO A 182 0.63 -24.85 8.98
CA PRO A 182 0.01 -26.17 9.05
C PRO A 182 1.01 -27.28 9.31
N LYS A 183 2.28 -27.15 8.88
CA LYS A 183 3.32 -28.14 9.16
C LYS A 183 3.77 -28.13 10.63
N PHE A 184 3.68 -27.00 11.30
CA PHE A 184 3.96 -26.89 12.73
C PHE A 184 2.75 -27.29 13.58
N ALA A 185 1.54 -26.91 13.15
CA ALA A 185 0.30 -27.23 13.85
C ALA A 185 -0.12 -28.70 13.70
N ALA A 186 0.13 -29.33 12.54
CA ALA A 186 -0.17 -30.75 12.31
C ALA A 186 0.84 -31.72 12.95
N LYS A 187 1.84 -31.21 13.68
CA LYS A 187 2.86 -32.02 14.38
C LYS A 187 2.58 -32.21 15.88
N ASN A 188 1.43 -31.72 16.37
CA ASN A 188 0.87 -32.01 17.69
C ASN A 188 -0.45 -32.76 17.54
#